data_AF-A0A1W9R1K8-F1
#
_entry.id   AF-A0A1W9R1K8-F1
#
_cell.length_a   1.000
_cell.length_b   1.000
_cell.length_c   1.000
_cell.angle_alpha   90.00
_cell.angle_beta   90.00
_cell.angle_gamma   90.00
#
_symmetry.space_group_name_H-M   'P 1'
#
loop_
_entity.id
_entity.type
_entity.pdbx_description
1 polymer ?
#
loop_
_entity_poly.entity_id
_entity_poly.type
_entity_poly.pdbx_seq_one_letter_code
_entity_poly.pdbx_strand_id
1 'polypeptide(L)'
;MNIIETGIEKGLIKFDKDRNFITYIHQNRKRNYNNPEEKVQAETFLTLVLIYGYPEKRIRQFVPVQMGSETKEADLIVYNDDKYEETYILVECKKEDVTDQQFNVAVDQAYSYAVAEGARYVWTTSRIKNQYYEVPDKKPKSRIEIPDIPQFGIDKLAPYKYVKGGISQVGTDSVLEPKVDYGKKQKFFELQVVSESELTKIFIQSHQALWGGGQRNPSVAFDELDKLIFCKIWDEKHPRKIGEPYNFQLFRGEDPEDLLERIKRIYAIGEKEAPEVFKDGISLSAQETLTIVKYFQRINLNKTDLDSKGKAFETFMGSYFRGDFGQYFTPRPIVKFIVDSLPINQKSRVLDTSCGSGGFLLYALDKVREQAGEYYDPVKEEKDHYTFWHDFAEKNLFGIEINDQIARTAKMNMIIHDDGHTNVIASDGLLSDKELQEKTKNFEFKDKVSFLKEELTEKYFIAKQSALDDYPIFMAIAEDIGYDATGRETQNNELIEIGKELSMFINHINNTEI
;
A
#
# COMPACT_ATOMS: atom_id res chain seq x y z
N MET A 1 -8.22 -15.05 -18.74
CA MET A 1 -9.44 -14.32 -19.17
C MET A 1 -10.14 -13.73 -17.96
N ASN A 2 -10.63 -12.49 -18.05
CA ASN A 2 -11.49 -11.90 -17.03
C ASN A 2 -12.86 -12.62 -17.01
N ILE A 3 -13.55 -12.61 -15.86
CA ILE A 3 -14.89 -13.19 -15.68
C ILE A 3 -15.89 -12.74 -16.74
N ILE A 4 -15.84 -11.48 -17.20
CA ILE A 4 -16.72 -10.93 -18.24
C ILE A 4 -16.53 -11.67 -19.58
N GLU A 5 -15.28 -11.85 -20.02
CA GLU A 5 -14.99 -12.57 -21.27
C GLU A 5 -15.42 -14.03 -21.18
N THR A 6 -15.20 -14.66 -20.01
CA THR A 6 -15.67 -16.02 -19.74
C THR A 6 -17.20 -16.12 -19.83
N GLY A 7 -17.91 -15.09 -19.34
CA GLY A 7 -19.36 -14.98 -19.43
C GLY A 7 -19.88 -14.82 -20.85
N ILE A 8 -19.14 -14.12 -21.71
CA ILE A 8 -19.46 -13.99 -23.15
C ILE A 8 -19.27 -15.33 -23.85
N GLU A 9 -18.12 -15.99 -23.64
CA GLU A 9 -17.80 -17.29 -24.25
C GLU A 9 -18.81 -18.38 -23.87
N LYS A 10 -19.25 -18.40 -22.60
CA LYS A 10 -20.26 -19.36 -22.12
C LYS A 10 -21.69 -18.97 -22.47
N GLY A 11 -21.91 -17.85 -23.17
CA GLY A 11 -23.26 -17.42 -23.59
C GLY A 11 -24.16 -17.00 -22.42
N LEU A 12 -23.59 -16.55 -21.31
CA LEU A 12 -24.33 -16.01 -20.15
C LEU A 12 -24.73 -14.55 -20.40
N ILE A 13 -23.82 -13.80 -21.01
CA ILE A 13 -24.00 -12.39 -21.35
C ILE A 13 -23.56 -12.13 -22.79
N LYS A 14 -24.06 -11.04 -23.38
CA LYS A 14 -23.53 -10.48 -24.63
C LYS A 14 -23.54 -8.97 -24.60
N PHE A 15 -22.62 -8.37 -25.34
CA PHE A 15 -22.59 -6.93 -25.58
C PHE A 15 -23.13 -6.58 -26.96
N ASP A 16 -23.60 -5.35 -27.11
CA ASP A 16 -23.74 -4.75 -28.44
C ASP A 16 -22.37 -4.38 -29.03
N LYS A 17 -22.36 -3.95 -30.29
CA LYS A 17 -21.11 -3.67 -31.04
C LYS A 17 -20.20 -2.67 -30.33
N ASP A 18 -20.79 -1.68 -29.67
CA ASP A 18 -20.07 -0.59 -29.02
C ASP A 18 -19.81 -0.84 -27.52
N ARG A 19 -20.21 -2.01 -26.99
CA ARG A 19 -20.16 -2.37 -25.55
C ARG A 19 -20.88 -1.38 -24.61
N ASN A 20 -21.80 -0.58 -25.15
CA ASN A 20 -22.62 0.35 -24.38
C ASN A 20 -23.72 -0.38 -23.60
N PHE A 21 -24.17 -1.52 -24.11
CA PHE A 21 -25.23 -2.29 -23.48
C PHE A 21 -24.86 -3.76 -23.30
N ILE A 22 -25.16 -4.27 -22.12
CA ILE A 22 -25.07 -5.69 -21.79
C ILE A 22 -26.46 -6.34 -21.90
N THR A 23 -26.52 -7.58 -22.34
CA THR A 23 -27.73 -8.41 -22.33
C THR A 23 -27.48 -9.68 -21.54
N TYR A 24 -28.27 -9.93 -20.50
CA TYR A 24 -28.32 -11.20 -19.78
C TYR A 24 -29.14 -12.19 -20.60
N ILE A 25 -28.48 -13.21 -21.16
CA ILE A 25 -29.04 -14.01 -22.25
C ILE A 25 -30.24 -14.84 -21.78
N HIS A 26 -30.16 -15.45 -20.59
CA HIS A 26 -31.22 -16.32 -20.06
C HIS A 26 -32.54 -15.59 -19.76
N GLN A 27 -32.49 -14.27 -19.57
CA GLN A 27 -33.67 -13.41 -19.37
C GLN A 27 -33.99 -12.51 -20.56
N ASN A 28 -33.12 -12.48 -21.57
CA ASN A 28 -33.16 -11.52 -22.67
C ASN A 28 -33.32 -10.06 -22.18
N ARG A 29 -32.65 -9.71 -21.08
CA ARG A 29 -32.77 -8.39 -20.44
C ARG A 29 -31.56 -7.53 -20.78
N LYS A 30 -31.80 -6.38 -21.41
CA LYS A 30 -30.78 -5.43 -21.87
C LYS A 30 -30.62 -4.26 -20.89
N ARG A 31 -29.39 -3.85 -20.61
CA ARG A 31 -29.06 -2.77 -19.67
C ARG A 31 -27.91 -1.90 -20.15
N ASN A 32 -27.87 -0.65 -19.71
CA ASN A 32 -26.81 0.29 -20.04
C ASN A 32 -25.56 0.00 -19.21
N TYR A 33 -24.54 -0.55 -19.84
CA TYR A 33 -23.28 -0.94 -19.20
C TYR A 33 -22.36 0.25 -18.89
N ASN A 34 -22.67 1.43 -19.41
CA ASN A 34 -21.99 2.65 -19.00
C ASN A 34 -22.36 3.08 -17.57
N ASN A 35 -23.45 2.56 -17.00
CA ASN A 35 -23.74 2.72 -15.59
C ASN A 35 -22.68 1.95 -14.75
N PRO A 36 -21.89 2.62 -13.89
CA PRO A 36 -20.88 1.94 -13.07
C PRO A 36 -21.44 0.83 -12.17
N GLU A 37 -22.67 0.98 -11.68
CA GLU A 37 -23.32 -0.05 -10.85
C GLU A 37 -23.67 -1.30 -11.67
N GLU A 38 -24.07 -1.13 -12.94
CA GLU A 38 -24.36 -2.27 -13.84
C GLU A 38 -23.12 -3.12 -14.10
N LYS A 39 -21.92 -2.53 -14.06
CA LYS A 39 -20.66 -3.29 -14.17
C LYS A 39 -20.49 -4.25 -12.99
N VAL A 40 -20.76 -3.76 -11.78
CA VAL A 40 -20.70 -4.56 -10.55
C VAL A 40 -21.80 -5.65 -10.57
N GLN A 41 -23.01 -5.32 -11.02
CA GLN A 41 -24.10 -6.29 -11.16
C GLN A 41 -23.77 -7.41 -12.15
N ALA A 42 -23.20 -7.08 -13.30
CA ALA A 42 -22.79 -8.06 -14.31
C ALA A 42 -21.72 -9.02 -13.78
N GLU A 43 -20.69 -8.51 -13.10
CA GLU A 43 -19.65 -9.33 -12.48
C GLU A 43 -20.20 -10.19 -11.34
N THR A 44 -21.13 -9.66 -10.57
CA THR A 44 -21.80 -10.36 -9.47
C THR A 44 -22.66 -11.52 -9.99
N PHE A 45 -23.44 -11.29 -11.05
CA PHE A 45 -24.16 -12.37 -11.74
C PHE A 45 -23.23 -13.48 -12.21
N LEU A 46 -22.16 -13.12 -12.90
CA LEU A 46 -21.20 -14.09 -13.41
C LEU A 46 -20.47 -14.82 -12.29
N THR A 47 -20.19 -14.15 -11.17
CA THR A 47 -19.62 -14.76 -9.97
C THR A 47 -20.55 -15.82 -9.39
N LEU A 48 -21.85 -15.52 -9.28
CA LEU A 48 -22.83 -16.49 -8.78
C LEU A 48 -22.90 -17.75 -9.65
N VAL A 49 -22.86 -17.59 -10.98
CA VAL A 49 -22.94 -18.72 -11.91
C VAL A 49 -21.62 -19.48 -12.01
N LEU A 50 -20.53 -18.78 -12.30
CA LEU A 50 -19.24 -19.39 -12.67
C LEU A 50 -18.40 -19.80 -11.46
N ILE A 51 -18.55 -19.11 -10.32
CA ILE A 51 -17.72 -19.30 -9.13
C ILE A 51 -18.53 -19.94 -8.00
N TYR A 52 -19.78 -19.55 -7.79
CA TYR A 52 -20.63 -20.16 -6.75
C TYR A 52 -21.46 -21.34 -7.27
N GLY A 53 -21.49 -21.57 -8.58
CA GLY A 53 -22.10 -22.75 -9.20
C GLY A 53 -23.62 -22.71 -9.28
N TYR A 54 -24.25 -21.54 -9.08
CA TYR A 54 -25.70 -21.42 -9.17
C TYR A 54 -26.17 -21.57 -10.62
N PRO A 55 -27.22 -22.36 -10.90
CA PRO A 55 -27.81 -22.42 -12.22
C PRO A 55 -28.32 -21.03 -12.64
N GLU A 56 -27.91 -20.55 -13.81
CA GLU A 56 -28.33 -19.23 -14.35
C GLU A 56 -29.85 -19.06 -14.35
N LYS A 57 -30.61 -20.13 -14.62
CA LYS A 57 -32.07 -20.14 -14.60
C LYS A 57 -32.65 -19.77 -13.24
N ARG A 58 -31.94 -20.00 -12.13
CA ARG A 58 -32.37 -19.67 -10.76
C ARG A 58 -31.93 -18.28 -10.30
N ILE A 59 -31.29 -17.50 -11.18
CA ILE A 59 -30.89 -16.14 -10.86
C ILE A 59 -31.74 -15.19 -11.70
N ARG A 60 -32.50 -14.33 -11.04
CA ARG A 60 -33.24 -13.25 -11.68
C ARG A 60 -32.55 -11.92 -11.39
N GLN A 61 -32.46 -11.05 -12.40
CA GLN A 61 -31.98 -9.69 -12.20
C GLN A 61 -33.16 -8.74 -12.15
N PHE A 62 -33.05 -7.70 -11.32
CA PHE A 62 -33.96 -6.57 -11.24
C PHE A 62 -35.41 -7.04 -10.96
N VAL A 63 -35.57 -7.71 -9.82
CA VAL A 63 -36.83 -8.31 -9.41
C VAL A 63 -37.65 -7.28 -8.62
N PRO A 64 -38.93 -7.05 -8.94
CA PRO A 64 -39.78 -6.19 -8.15
C PRO A 64 -40.07 -6.83 -6.78
N VAL A 65 -39.78 -6.10 -5.71
CA VAL A 65 -40.00 -6.47 -4.31
C VAL A 65 -41.04 -5.54 -3.70
N GLN A 66 -42.09 -6.12 -3.12
CA GLN A 66 -43.15 -5.33 -2.50
C GLN A 66 -42.75 -4.88 -1.09
N MET A 67 -42.74 -3.57 -0.88
CA MET A 67 -42.35 -2.90 0.36
C MET A 67 -43.49 -2.06 0.91
N GLY A 68 -44.38 -2.71 1.67
CA GLY A 68 -45.61 -2.06 2.13
C GLY A 68 -46.48 -1.67 0.94
N SER A 69 -46.68 -0.37 0.73
CA SER A 69 -47.42 0.18 -0.42
C SER A 69 -46.55 0.48 -1.65
N GLU A 70 -45.23 0.51 -1.50
CA GLU A 70 -44.30 0.80 -2.60
C GLU A 70 -43.73 -0.48 -3.20
N THR A 71 -43.46 -0.50 -4.50
CA THR A 71 -42.69 -1.56 -5.15
C THR A 71 -41.28 -1.03 -5.40
N LYS A 72 -40.27 -1.76 -4.91
CA LYS A 72 -38.85 -1.49 -5.16
C LYS A 72 -38.28 -2.56 -6.08
N GLU A 73 -37.08 -2.37 -6.60
CA GLU A 73 -36.41 -3.33 -7.48
C GLU A 73 -35.13 -3.80 -6.80
N ALA A 74 -34.99 -5.12 -6.60
CA ALA A 74 -33.76 -5.74 -6.09
C ALA A 74 -32.86 -6.13 -7.27
N ASP A 75 -31.55 -5.87 -7.16
CA ASP A 75 -30.62 -6.03 -8.28
C ASP A 75 -30.50 -7.48 -8.75
N LEU A 76 -30.27 -8.44 -7.83
CA LEU A 76 -30.33 -9.86 -8.14
C LEU A 76 -30.99 -10.66 -7.03
N ILE A 77 -31.73 -11.70 -7.43
CA ILE A 77 -32.25 -12.72 -6.53
C ILE A 77 -31.84 -14.10 -7.05
N VAL A 78 -31.27 -14.90 -6.15
CA VAL A 78 -31.03 -16.33 -6.35
C VAL A 78 -32.13 -17.11 -5.66
N TYR A 79 -32.75 -18.03 -6.37
CA TYR A 79 -33.82 -18.90 -5.87
C TYR A 79 -33.31 -20.31 -5.56
N ASN A 80 -33.93 -20.95 -4.58
CA ASN A 80 -33.63 -22.33 -4.20
C ASN A 80 -34.28 -23.35 -5.17
N ASP A 81 -35.32 -22.93 -5.88
CA ASP A 81 -36.13 -23.75 -6.77
C ASP A 81 -36.23 -23.15 -8.20
N ASP A 82 -36.73 -23.94 -9.14
CA ASP A 82 -36.88 -23.53 -10.55
C ASP A 82 -38.16 -22.73 -10.84
N LYS A 83 -39.11 -22.68 -9.89
CA LYS A 83 -40.39 -21.96 -10.00
C LYS A 83 -40.35 -20.55 -9.41
N TYR A 84 -39.24 -20.18 -8.77
CA TYR A 84 -39.04 -18.87 -8.16
C TYR A 84 -39.92 -18.61 -6.92
N GLU A 85 -40.23 -19.67 -6.17
CA GLU A 85 -41.08 -19.59 -4.98
C GLU A 85 -40.26 -19.35 -3.70
N GLU A 86 -39.02 -19.84 -3.63
CA GLU A 86 -38.14 -19.74 -2.47
C GLU A 86 -36.93 -18.86 -2.78
N THR A 87 -37.02 -17.58 -2.41
CA THR A 87 -35.89 -16.66 -2.43
C THR A 87 -34.79 -17.17 -1.49
N TYR A 88 -33.57 -17.33 -2.00
CA TYR A 88 -32.45 -17.88 -1.24
C TYR A 88 -31.39 -16.83 -0.89
N ILE A 89 -30.88 -16.12 -1.90
CA ILE A 89 -29.91 -15.03 -1.72
C ILE A 89 -30.48 -13.78 -2.38
N LEU A 90 -30.52 -12.69 -1.63
CA LEU A 90 -30.77 -11.37 -2.18
C LEU A 90 -29.46 -10.60 -2.32
N VAL A 91 -29.27 -9.97 -3.48
CA VAL A 91 -28.06 -9.24 -3.80
C VAL A 91 -28.36 -7.80 -4.16
N GLU A 92 -27.62 -6.88 -3.54
CA GLU A 92 -27.67 -5.44 -3.79
C GLU A 92 -26.28 -4.97 -4.21
N CYS A 93 -26.20 -4.31 -5.35
CA CYS A 93 -24.95 -3.82 -5.91
C CYS A 93 -24.89 -2.29 -5.79
N LYS A 94 -23.68 -1.78 -5.64
CA LYS A 94 -23.38 -0.35 -5.72
C LYS A 94 -22.17 -0.14 -6.62
N LYS A 95 -22.04 1.05 -7.19
CA LYS A 95 -20.82 1.44 -7.91
C LYS A 95 -19.57 1.31 -7.03
N GLU A 96 -18.42 1.05 -7.65
CA GLU A 96 -17.16 0.79 -6.91
C GLU A 96 -16.73 1.94 -6.00
N ASP A 97 -16.97 3.18 -6.40
CA ASP A 97 -16.57 4.40 -5.70
C ASP A 97 -17.61 4.89 -4.67
N VAL A 98 -18.54 4.03 -4.25
CA VAL A 98 -19.57 4.34 -3.25
C VAL A 98 -18.96 4.64 -1.87
N THR A 99 -19.54 5.60 -1.14
CA THR A 99 -19.09 5.90 0.23
C THR A 99 -19.58 4.85 1.24
N ASP A 100 -18.90 4.72 2.37
CA ASP A 100 -19.33 3.80 3.44
C ASP A 100 -20.74 4.06 3.95
N GLN A 101 -21.14 5.33 4.04
CA GLN A 101 -22.50 5.70 4.44
C GLN A 101 -23.53 5.20 3.43
N GLN A 102 -23.30 5.43 2.13
CA GLN A 102 -24.20 4.95 1.08
C GLN A 102 -24.20 3.43 0.99
N PHE A 103 -23.06 2.79 1.19
CA PHE A 103 -22.95 1.32 1.23
C PHE A 103 -23.76 0.74 2.40
N ASN A 104 -23.68 1.33 3.59
CA ASN A 104 -24.42 0.84 4.76
C ASN A 104 -25.94 1.03 4.59
N VAL A 105 -26.37 2.12 3.95
CA VAL A 105 -27.79 2.28 3.55
C VAL A 105 -28.21 1.18 2.58
N ALA A 106 -27.36 0.81 1.62
CA ALA A 106 -27.63 -0.30 0.71
C ALA A 106 -27.71 -1.66 1.44
N VAL A 107 -26.88 -1.87 2.47
CA VAL A 107 -26.96 -3.05 3.34
C VAL A 107 -28.31 -3.10 4.07
N ASP A 108 -28.75 -2.00 4.67
CA ASP A 108 -30.05 -1.91 5.36
C ASP A 108 -31.23 -2.17 4.40
N GLN A 109 -31.14 -1.63 3.19
CA GLN A 109 -32.11 -1.81 2.12
C GLN A 109 -32.17 -3.28 1.67
N ALA A 110 -31.03 -3.88 1.33
CA ALA A 110 -30.93 -5.27 0.93
C ALA A 110 -31.47 -6.20 2.02
N TYR A 111 -31.13 -5.95 3.28
CA TYR A 111 -31.63 -6.74 4.40
C TYR A 111 -33.14 -6.61 4.57
N SER A 112 -33.69 -5.41 4.34
CA SER A 112 -35.14 -5.21 4.37
C SER A 112 -35.82 -6.02 3.26
N TYR A 113 -35.31 -5.96 2.01
CA TYR A 113 -35.82 -6.76 0.89
C TYR A 113 -35.76 -8.26 1.19
N ALA A 114 -34.64 -8.71 1.77
CA ALA A 114 -34.45 -10.11 2.12
C ALA A 114 -35.51 -10.59 3.13
N VAL A 115 -35.81 -9.80 4.16
CA VAL A 115 -36.86 -10.15 5.14
C VAL A 115 -38.25 -10.17 4.50
N ALA A 116 -38.56 -9.25 3.59
CA ALA A 116 -39.85 -9.20 2.90
C ALA A 116 -40.06 -10.39 1.96
N GLU A 117 -39.02 -10.79 1.23
CA GLU A 117 -39.05 -11.90 0.26
C GLU A 117 -38.78 -13.27 0.90
N GLY A 118 -38.47 -13.33 2.20
CA GLY A 118 -38.10 -14.56 2.89
C GLY A 118 -36.74 -15.13 2.50
N ALA A 119 -35.82 -14.29 2.03
CA ALA A 119 -34.45 -14.68 1.69
C ALA A 119 -33.67 -15.15 2.93
N ARG A 120 -32.86 -16.19 2.76
CA ARG A 120 -32.00 -16.72 3.84
C ARG A 120 -30.67 -15.96 3.94
N TYR A 121 -30.17 -15.45 2.83
CA TYR A 121 -28.88 -14.77 2.77
C TYR A 121 -28.97 -13.44 2.05
N VAL A 122 -28.09 -12.51 2.42
CA VAL A 122 -27.95 -11.19 1.82
C VAL A 122 -26.51 -10.98 1.41
N TRP A 123 -26.29 -10.47 0.21
CA TRP A 123 -24.99 -10.02 -0.26
C TRP A 123 -25.10 -8.57 -0.74
N THR A 124 -24.37 -7.67 -0.11
CA THR A 124 -24.19 -6.29 -0.62
C THR A 124 -22.77 -6.12 -1.13
N THR A 125 -22.59 -5.59 -2.34
CA THR A 125 -21.28 -5.46 -2.96
C THR A 125 -21.08 -4.19 -3.77
N SER A 126 -19.86 -3.66 -3.71
CA SER A 126 -19.33 -2.63 -4.60
C SER A 126 -18.14 -3.14 -5.39
N ARG A 127 -17.98 -4.48 -5.51
CA ARG A 127 -16.74 -5.18 -5.93
C ARG A 127 -15.58 -5.00 -4.93
N ILE A 128 -15.24 -3.76 -4.58
CA ILE A 128 -14.20 -3.43 -3.58
C ILE A 128 -14.61 -3.96 -2.21
N LYS A 129 -15.80 -3.55 -1.73
CA LYS A 129 -16.32 -3.95 -0.43
C LYS A 129 -17.43 -4.98 -0.62
N ASN A 130 -17.40 -6.03 0.20
CA ASN A 130 -18.43 -7.07 0.23
C ASN A 130 -18.89 -7.26 1.67
N GLN A 131 -20.20 -7.32 1.89
CA GLN A 131 -20.80 -7.67 3.18
C GLN A 131 -21.86 -8.74 2.97
N TYR A 132 -21.85 -9.73 3.85
CA TYR A 132 -22.72 -10.90 3.76
C TYR A 132 -23.45 -11.11 5.08
N TYR A 133 -24.74 -11.45 5.00
CA TYR A 133 -25.56 -11.71 6.17
C TYR A 133 -26.40 -12.97 5.99
N GLU A 134 -26.65 -13.67 7.09
CA GLU A 134 -27.69 -14.69 7.21
C GLU A 134 -28.88 -14.10 7.97
N VAL A 135 -30.08 -14.31 7.42
CA VAL A 135 -31.35 -13.88 8.00
C VAL A 135 -31.86 -15.00 8.92
N PRO A 136 -31.95 -14.80 10.25
CA PRO A 136 -32.37 -15.86 11.16
C PRO A 136 -33.89 -16.06 11.16
N ASP A 137 -34.36 -17.30 11.04
CA ASP A 137 -35.80 -17.66 11.02
C ASP A 137 -36.58 -17.10 12.22
N LYS A 138 -35.98 -17.14 13.42
CA LYS A 138 -36.66 -16.79 14.68
C LYS A 138 -36.56 -15.31 15.05
N LYS A 139 -35.43 -14.68 14.71
CA LYS A 139 -35.15 -13.27 15.06
C LYS A 139 -34.54 -12.56 13.84
N PRO A 140 -35.35 -12.24 12.82
CA PRO A 140 -34.86 -11.60 11.61
C PRO A 140 -34.16 -10.26 11.86
N LYS A 141 -34.50 -9.56 12.95
CA LYS A 141 -33.84 -8.29 13.31
C LYS A 141 -32.40 -8.43 13.79
N SER A 142 -31.95 -9.62 14.17
CA SER A 142 -30.63 -9.81 14.79
C SER A 142 -29.46 -9.83 13.80
N ARG A 143 -29.71 -9.93 12.48
CA ARG A 143 -28.73 -9.91 11.36
C ARG A 143 -27.39 -10.59 11.68
N ILE A 144 -27.21 -11.84 11.24
CA ILE A 144 -25.94 -12.55 11.51
C ILE A 144 -24.95 -12.22 10.40
N GLU A 145 -23.88 -11.50 10.72
CA GLU A 145 -22.77 -11.28 9.78
C GLU A 145 -22.01 -12.60 9.54
N ILE A 146 -21.74 -12.90 8.27
CA ILE A 146 -21.09 -14.14 7.83
C ILE A 146 -19.92 -13.81 6.88
N PRO A 147 -18.89 -14.68 6.80
CA PRO A 147 -17.70 -14.41 5.98
C PRO A 147 -17.96 -14.55 4.47
N ASP A 148 -19.02 -15.28 4.09
CA ASP A 148 -19.38 -15.53 2.70
C ASP A 148 -20.84 -15.96 2.56
N ILE A 149 -21.38 -15.98 1.34
CA ILE A 149 -22.62 -16.70 1.01
C ILE A 149 -22.31 -18.18 0.68
N PRO A 150 -23.27 -19.10 0.85
CA PRO A 150 -23.08 -20.50 0.45
C PRO A 150 -22.87 -20.61 -1.06
N GLN A 151 -22.07 -21.61 -1.46
CA GLN A 151 -22.04 -22.08 -2.85
C GLN A 151 -23.23 -23.01 -3.10
N PHE A 152 -23.56 -23.25 -4.37
CA PHE A 152 -24.65 -24.12 -4.74
C PHE A 152 -24.52 -25.51 -4.11
N GLY A 153 -25.58 -25.96 -3.44
CA GLY A 153 -25.64 -27.23 -2.72
C GLY A 153 -24.82 -27.29 -1.41
N ILE A 154 -24.42 -26.15 -0.84
CA ILE A 154 -23.78 -26.07 0.48
C ILE A 154 -24.78 -25.59 1.53
N ASP A 155 -25.17 -26.47 2.45
CA ASP A 155 -26.14 -26.14 3.50
C ASP A 155 -25.53 -25.51 4.76
N LYS A 156 -24.24 -25.76 4.99
CA LYS A 156 -23.51 -25.28 6.18
C LYS A 156 -22.25 -24.54 5.76
N LEU A 157 -22.28 -23.23 6.00
CA LEU A 157 -21.15 -22.35 5.73
C LEU A 157 -20.00 -22.57 6.73
N ALA A 158 -18.78 -22.65 6.22
CA ALA A 158 -17.54 -22.63 6.97
C ALA A 158 -17.34 -21.27 7.67
N PRO A 159 -16.53 -21.22 8.75
CA PRO A 159 -16.36 -20.00 9.53
C PRO A 159 -15.43 -18.97 8.89
N TYR A 160 -14.85 -19.22 7.71
CA TYR A 160 -13.94 -18.31 7.00
C TYR A 160 -14.01 -18.52 5.49
N LYS A 161 -13.48 -17.56 4.73
CA LYS A 161 -13.56 -17.53 3.26
C LYS A 161 -12.22 -17.82 2.58
N TYR A 162 -11.12 -17.26 3.10
CA TYR A 162 -9.81 -17.25 2.44
C TYR A 162 -8.83 -18.23 3.10
N VAL A 163 -8.20 -19.09 2.28
CA VAL A 163 -7.19 -20.05 2.73
C VAL A 163 -6.05 -20.14 1.74
N LYS A 164 -4.87 -20.52 2.23
CA LYS A 164 -3.71 -20.79 1.37
C LYS A 164 -4.02 -21.91 0.38
N GLY A 165 -3.83 -21.68 -0.91
CA GLY A 165 -4.13 -22.65 -1.96
C GLY A 165 -5.63 -22.86 -2.22
N GLY A 166 -6.47 -21.91 -1.84
CA GLY A 166 -7.88 -21.86 -2.25
C GLY A 166 -8.05 -21.60 -3.76
N ILE A 167 -9.30 -21.52 -4.21
CA ILE A 167 -9.62 -21.20 -5.61
C ILE A 167 -9.20 -19.76 -5.91
N SER A 168 -8.37 -19.57 -6.94
CA SER A 168 -8.00 -18.24 -7.44
C SER A 168 -9.17 -17.63 -8.21
N GLN A 169 -9.65 -16.46 -7.78
CA GLN A 169 -10.79 -15.77 -8.40
C GLN A 169 -10.35 -14.69 -9.40
N VAL A 170 -9.40 -15.01 -10.30
CA VAL A 170 -8.80 -14.14 -11.34
C VAL A 170 -7.50 -13.43 -10.91
N GLY A 171 -6.49 -13.61 -11.75
CA GLY A 171 -5.16 -13.00 -11.79
C GLY A 171 -4.37 -13.66 -12.92
N THR A 172 -4.34 -12.99 -14.09
CA THR A 172 -3.60 -13.27 -15.34
C THR A 172 -3.76 -14.58 -16.11
N ASP A 173 -3.73 -15.79 -15.54
CA ASP A 173 -3.72 -17.00 -16.38
C ASP A 173 -4.83 -17.99 -16.06
N SER A 174 -5.77 -18.10 -17.01
CA SER A 174 -6.90 -19.03 -17.04
C SER A 174 -7.82 -18.99 -15.81
N VAL A 175 -9.11 -18.73 -16.04
CA VAL A 175 -10.12 -19.35 -15.18
C VAL A 175 -9.93 -20.84 -15.45
N LEU A 176 -9.12 -21.53 -14.64
CA LEU A 176 -9.20 -22.98 -14.58
C LEU A 176 -10.67 -23.23 -14.31
N GLU A 177 -11.39 -23.76 -15.31
CA GLU A 177 -12.77 -24.17 -15.12
C GLU A 177 -12.79 -24.88 -13.78
N PRO A 178 -13.57 -24.38 -12.82
CA PRO A 178 -13.92 -25.24 -11.73
C PRO A 178 -14.73 -26.35 -12.40
N LYS A 179 -14.07 -27.47 -12.79
CA LYS A 179 -14.68 -28.80 -12.79
C LYS A 179 -14.99 -29.14 -11.33
N VAL A 180 -15.70 -28.25 -10.65
CA VAL A 180 -15.97 -28.30 -9.24
C VAL A 180 -17.38 -28.82 -9.16
N ASP A 181 -17.46 -30.05 -8.68
CA ASP A 181 -18.70 -30.69 -8.25
C ASP A 181 -19.18 -29.92 -7.00
N TYR A 182 -19.90 -28.82 -7.23
CA TYR A 182 -20.55 -28.03 -6.18
C TYR A 182 -21.71 -28.87 -5.61
N GLY A 183 -21.72 -29.08 -4.28
CA GLY A 183 -22.82 -29.81 -3.63
C GLY A 183 -22.45 -30.74 -2.47
N LYS A 184 -21.18 -30.88 -2.08
CA LYS A 184 -20.80 -31.72 -0.91
C LYS A 184 -19.85 -31.07 0.09
N LYS A 185 -18.94 -30.20 -0.36
CA LYS A 185 -17.99 -29.49 0.49
C LYS A 185 -17.78 -28.07 0.00
N GLN A 186 -17.87 -27.12 0.92
CA GLN A 186 -17.54 -25.73 0.62
C GLN A 186 -16.11 -25.63 0.09
N LYS A 187 -15.93 -24.84 -0.96
CA LYS A 187 -14.62 -24.45 -1.45
C LYS A 187 -14.24 -23.09 -0.88
N PHE A 188 -12.97 -22.96 -0.55
CA PHE A 188 -12.37 -21.73 -0.07
C PHE A 188 -11.66 -21.01 -1.20
N PHE A 189 -11.37 -19.74 -1.00
CA PHE A 189 -10.75 -18.88 -1.99
C PHE A 189 -9.31 -18.53 -1.60
N GLU A 190 -8.46 -18.36 -2.60
CA GLU A 190 -7.16 -17.74 -2.41
C GLU A 190 -7.32 -16.20 -2.44
N LEU A 191 -6.38 -15.49 -1.84
CA LEU A 191 -6.31 -14.03 -1.94
C LEU A 191 -6.07 -13.59 -3.39
N GLN A 192 -6.62 -12.44 -3.76
CA GLN A 192 -6.70 -11.99 -5.15
C GLN A 192 -5.67 -10.91 -5.46
N VAL A 193 -4.96 -11.08 -6.57
CA VAL A 193 -4.14 -10.00 -7.14
C VAL A 193 -5.07 -8.98 -7.78
N VAL A 194 -4.83 -7.70 -7.48
CA VAL A 194 -5.68 -6.60 -7.96
C VAL A 194 -4.87 -5.64 -8.82
N SER A 195 -5.56 -4.91 -9.70
CA SER A 195 -4.93 -3.85 -10.50
C SER A 195 -4.50 -2.65 -9.64
N GLU A 196 -3.50 -1.90 -10.11
CA GLU A 196 -3.09 -0.61 -9.53
C GLU A 196 -4.30 0.32 -9.24
N SER A 197 -5.23 0.46 -10.19
CA SER A 197 -6.40 1.33 -10.04
C SER A 197 -7.35 0.85 -8.93
N GLU A 198 -7.58 -0.46 -8.84
CA GLU A 198 -8.42 -1.05 -7.78
C GLU A 198 -7.75 -0.88 -6.41
N LEU A 199 -6.45 -1.13 -6.33
CA LEU A 199 -5.69 -0.96 -5.09
C LEU A 199 -5.65 0.50 -4.61
N THR A 200 -5.48 1.44 -5.54
CA THR A 200 -5.54 2.89 -5.25
C THR A 200 -6.89 3.26 -4.63
N LYS A 201 -8.00 2.77 -5.20
CA LYS A 201 -9.35 3.02 -4.66
C LYS A 201 -9.52 2.41 -3.27
N ILE A 202 -8.99 1.19 -3.04
CA ILE A 202 -9.02 0.53 -1.73
C ILE A 202 -8.31 1.39 -0.68
N PHE A 203 -7.11 1.89 -0.96
CA PHE A 203 -6.37 2.76 -0.03
C PHE A 203 -7.14 4.04 0.28
N ILE A 204 -7.63 4.74 -0.75
CA ILE A 204 -8.38 6.00 -0.59
C ILE A 204 -9.65 5.79 0.23
N GLN A 205 -10.46 4.78 -0.10
CA GLN A 205 -11.72 4.52 0.60
C GLN A 205 -11.49 4.09 2.05
N SER A 206 -10.49 3.24 2.29
CA SER A 206 -10.14 2.79 3.64
C SER A 206 -9.68 3.96 4.51
N HIS A 207 -8.89 4.89 3.96
CA HIS A 207 -8.47 6.10 4.66
C HIS A 207 -9.67 7.00 4.98
N GLN A 208 -10.56 7.22 4.00
CA GLN A 208 -11.77 8.01 4.20
C GLN A 208 -12.68 7.43 5.28
N ALA A 209 -12.78 6.09 5.35
CA ALA A 209 -13.51 5.39 6.39
C ALA A 209 -12.96 5.70 7.80
N LEU A 210 -11.64 5.74 7.96
CA LEU A 210 -10.99 6.07 9.24
C LEU A 210 -10.99 7.56 9.56
N TRP A 211 -10.95 8.42 8.54
CA TRP A 211 -11.00 9.87 8.70
C TRP A 211 -12.37 10.35 9.20
N GLY A 212 -13.44 9.69 8.77
CA GLY A 212 -14.80 9.93 9.29
C GLY A 212 -15.35 11.32 9.01
N GLY A 213 -14.89 11.98 7.94
CA GLY A 213 -15.34 13.34 7.58
C GLY A 213 -14.81 14.45 8.49
N GLY A 214 -13.62 14.27 9.08
CA GLY A 214 -12.98 15.24 9.97
C GLY A 214 -13.10 14.93 11.46
N GLN A 215 -13.71 13.79 11.81
CA GLN A 215 -13.76 13.31 13.19
C GLN A 215 -12.39 12.91 13.72
N ARG A 216 -11.55 12.33 12.85
CA ARG A 216 -10.16 11.98 13.16
C ARG A 216 -9.21 12.93 12.43
N ASN A 217 -8.10 13.24 13.08
CA ASN A 217 -6.99 13.91 12.41
C ASN A 217 -6.50 13.05 11.22
N PRO A 218 -6.41 13.58 9.99
CA PRO A 218 -5.99 12.83 8.80
C PRO A 218 -4.69 12.05 9.00
N SER A 219 -3.73 12.62 9.73
CA SER A 219 -2.45 12.00 10.09
C SER A 219 -2.57 10.78 10.96
N VAL A 220 -3.51 10.79 11.89
CA VAL A 220 -3.77 9.60 12.71
C VAL A 220 -4.51 8.56 11.88
N ALA A 221 -5.44 8.96 11.00
CA ALA A 221 -6.16 8.02 10.14
C ALA A 221 -5.21 7.31 9.15
N PHE A 222 -4.27 8.05 8.58
CA PHE A 222 -3.21 7.52 7.71
C PHE A 222 -2.28 6.55 8.48
N ASP A 223 -1.74 6.97 9.62
CA ASP A 223 -0.85 6.14 10.45
C ASP A 223 -1.53 4.83 10.87
N GLU A 224 -2.81 4.87 11.26
CA GLU A 224 -3.55 3.66 11.60
C GLU A 224 -3.84 2.79 10.37
N LEU A 225 -4.19 3.36 9.22
CA LEU A 225 -4.37 2.58 7.99
C LEU A 225 -3.07 1.84 7.62
N ASP A 226 -1.94 2.52 7.70
CA ASP A 226 -0.64 1.96 7.35
C ASP A 226 -0.27 0.78 8.26
N LYS A 227 -0.54 0.87 9.57
CA LYS A 227 -0.37 -0.27 10.49
C LYS A 227 -1.16 -1.50 10.02
N LEU A 228 -2.38 -1.31 9.51
CA LEU A 228 -3.24 -2.39 9.04
C LEU A 228 -2.79 -2.96 7.69
N ILE A 229 -2.32 -2.10 6.77
CA ILE A 229 -1.68 -2.54 5.51
C ILE A 229 -0.48 -3.43 5.83
N PHE A 230 0.33 -3.05 6.81
CA PHE A 230 1.47 -3.86 7.21
C PHE A 230 1.06 -5.17 7.87
N CYS A 231 0.08 -5.16 8.77
CA CYS A 231 -0.48 -6.40 9.33
C CYS A 231 -0.93 -7.35 8.21
N LYS A 232 -1.54 -6.82 7.15
CA LYS A 232 -1.96 -7.59 5.99
C LYS A 232 -0.77 -8.20 5.25
N ILE A 233 0.29 -7.42 4.97
CA ILE A 233 1.51 -7.92 4.32
C ILE A 233 2.18 -9.01 5.18
N TRP A 234 2.25 -8.81 6.51
CA TRP A 234 2.86 -9.78 7.42
C TRP A 234 2.06 -11.07 7.50
N ASP A 235 0.73 -10.95 7.62
CA ASP A 235 -0.16 -12.09 7.53
C ASP A 235 0.09 -12.82 6.21
N GLU A 236 0.14 -12.16 5.06
CA GLU A 236 0.37 -12.81 3.76
C GLU A 236 1.73 -13.51 3.62
N LYS A 237 2.80 -12.91 4.16
CA LYS A 237 4.17 -13.48 4.13
C LYS A 237 4.32 -14.65 5.10
N HIS A 238 3.51 -14.72 6.17
CA HIS A 238 3.59 -15.81 7.15
C HIS A 238 3.45 -17.21 6.50
N PRO A 239 4.40 -18.14 6.71
CA PRO A 239 4.33 -19.48 6.17
C PRO A 239 3.06 -20.23 6.62
N ARG A 240 2.31 -20.78 5.66
CA ARG A 240 1.09 -21.56 5.92
C ARG A 240 1.04 -22.81 5.07
N LYS A 241 0.44 -23.87 5.62
CA LYS A 241 0.09 -25.08 4.85
C LYS A 241 -1.13 -24.83 3.99
N ILE A 242 -1.24 -25.57 2.88
CA ILE A 242 -2.41 -25.51 2.00
C ILE A 242 -3.68 -25.87 2.80
N GLY A 243 -4.71 -25.04 2.68
CA GLY A 243 -5.98 -25.15 3.39
C GLY A 243 -6.04 -24.39 4.72
N GLU A 244 -4.91 -23.87 5.23
CA GLU A 244 -4.92 -23.04 6.43
C GLU A 244 -5.46 -21.63 6.13
N PRO A 245 -6.29 -21.07 7.03
CA PRO A 245 -6.87 -19.74 6.83
C PRO A 245 -5.81 -18.64 6.98
N TYR A 246 -5.99 -17.57 6.21
CA TYR A 246 -5.34 -16.29 6.49
C TYR A 246 -5.88 -15.72 7.80
N ASN A 247 -5.07 -15.06 8.61
CA ASN A 247 -5.62 -14.45 9.83
C ASN A 247 -6.25 -13.11 9.47
N PHE A 248 -5.74 -12.35 8.49
CA PHE A 248 -6.33 -11.07 8.09
C PHE A 248 -7.62 -11.26 7.26
N GLN A 249 -8.69 -11.71 7.90
CA GLN A 249 -10.04 -11.87 7.35
C GLN A 249 -11.09 -11.86 8.48
N LEU A 250 -12.36 -11.92 8.11
CA LEU A 250 -13.46 -12.10 9.06
C LEU A 250 -13.72 -13.58 9.33
N PHE A 251 -14.05 -13.91 10.59
CA PHE A 251 -14.56 -15.22 10.97
C PHE A 251 -16.02 -15.16 11.41
N ARG A 252 -16.80 -16.20 11.09
CA ARG A 252 -18.21 -16.27 11.47
C ARG A 252 -18.35 -16.33 12.99
N GLY A 253 -19.15 -15.42 13.55
CA GLY A 253 -19.42 -15.36 14.98
C GLY A 253 -18.25 -14.83 15.82
N GLU A 254 -17.22 -14.29 15.18
CA GLU A 254 -16.17 -13.52 15.84
C GLU A 254 -16.70 -12.13 16.17
N ASP A 255 -16.56 -11.72 17.43
CA ASP A 255 -16.93 -10.38 17.87
C ASP A 255 -15.87 -9.35 17.40
N PRO A 256 -16.23 -8.09 17.11
CA PRO A 256 -15.28 -7.09 16.65
C PRO A 256 -14.07 -6.92 17.59
N GLU A 257 -14.26 -7.12 18.89
CA GLU A 257 -13.21 -7.05 19.91
C GLU A 257 -12.20 -8.21 19.75
N ASP A 258 -12.68 -9.43 19.49
CA ASP A 258 -11.82 -10.59 19.22
C ASP A 258 -11.00 -10.40 17.93
N LEU A 259 -11.63 -9.82 16.90
CA LEU A 259 -10.96 -9.45 15.66
C LEU A 259 -9.84 -8.43 15.95
N LEU A 260 -10.12 -7.38 16.72
CA LEU A 260 -9.13 -6.37 17.09
C LEU A 260 -7.94 -7.00 17.83
N GLU A 261 -8.19 -7.88 18.79
CA GLU A 261 -7.11 -8.60 19.48
C GLU A 261 -6.28 -9.44 18.51
N ARG A 262 -6.93 -10.13 17.57
CA ARG A 262 -6.23 -10.94 16.57
C ARG A 262 -5.38 -10.10 15.63
N ILE A 263 -5.86 -8.95 15.19
CA ILE A 263 -5.07 -8.00 14.40
C ILE A 263 -3.90 -7.44 15.22
N LYS A 264 -4.11 -7.09 16.49
CA LYS A 264 -3.03 -6.66 17.40
C LYS A 264 -1.96 -7.74 17.60
N ARG A 265 -2.34 -9.03 17.62
CA ARG A 265 -1.38 -10.13 17.64
C ARG A 265 -0.53 -10.21 16.38
N ILE A 266 -1.12 -9.96 15.20
CA ILE A 266 -0.37 -9.88 13.93
C ILE A 266 0.61 -8.70 13.99
N TYR A 267 0.13 -7.54 14.45
CA TYR A 267 0.95 -6.34 14.60
C TYR A 267 2.16 -6.56 15.51
N ALA A 268 1.95 -7.20 16.67
CA ALA A 268 3.02 -7.48 17.63
C ALA A 268 4.11 -8.44 17.10
N ILE A 269 3.83 -9.22 16.06
CA ILE A 269 4.85 -10.01 15.35
C ILE A 269 5.69 -9.06 14.50
N GLY A 270 5.04 -8.20 13.71
CA GLY A 270 5.70 -7.18 12.90
C GLY A 270 6.57 -6.21 13.70
N GLU A 271 6.07 -5.78 14.87
CA GLU A 271 6.80 -4.92 15.81
C GLU A 271 8.13 -5.52 16.28
N LYS A 272 8.18 -6.84 16.45
CA LYS A 272 9.42 -7.54 16.83
C LYS A 272 10.42 -7.65 15.69
N GLU A 273 9.93 -7.82 14.46
CA GLU A 273 10.78 -7.98 13.28
C GLU A 273 11.27 -6.64 12.73
N ALA A 274 10.52 -5.55 12.92
CA ALA A 274 10.87 -4.21 12.44
C ALA A 274 10.52 -3.09 13.48
N PRO A 275 11.17 -3.06 14.65
CA PRO A 275 10.83 -2.16 15.76
C PRO A 275 11.01 -0.67 15.43
N GLU A 276 11.83 -0.33 14.43
CA GLU A 276 12.00 1.06 14.03
C GLU A 276 10.87 1.62 13.16
N VAL A 277 10.02 0.76 12.62
CA VAL A 277 8.82 1.13 11.83
C VAL A 277 7.60 1.21 12.75
N PHE A 278 7.50 0.31 13.72
CA PHE A 278 6.35 0.14 14.60
C PHE A 278 6.70 0.55 16.03
N LYS A 279 6.53 1.84 16.34
CA LYS A 279 6.78 2.36 17.70
C LYS A 279 5.56 2.34 18.59
N ASP A 280 4.38 2.56 18.00
CA ASP A 280 3.11 2.69 18.72
C ASP A 280 2.17 1.52 18.37
N GLY A 281 1.33 1.12 19.32
CA GLY A 281 0.29 0.12 19.07
C GLY A 281 -0.83 0.62 18.14
N ILE A 282 -1.72 -0.31 17.76
CA ILE A 282 -2.97 0.02 17.06
C ILE A 282 -3.93 0.71 18.03
N SER A 283 -4.36 1.92 17.67
CA SER A 283 -5.31 2.74 18.43
C SER A 283 -6.74 2.70 17.90
N LEU A 284 -6.96 2.01 16.77
CA LEU A 284 -8.31 1.77 16.23
C LEU A 284 -9.24 1.09 17.24
N SER A 285 -10.50 1.50 17.19
CA SER A 285 -11.60 0.75 17.81
C SER A 285 -11.86 -0.57 17.08
N ALA A 286 -12.60 -1.46 17.74
CA ALA A 286 -13.01 -2.74 17.18
C ALA A 286 -13.82 -2.57 15.88
N GLN A 287 -14.72 -1.59 15.83
CA GLN A 287 -15.55 -1.32 14.65
C GLN A 287 -14.75 -0.74 13.47
N GLU A 288 -13.75 0.10 13.76
CA GLU A 288 -12.86 0.64 12.73
C GLU A 288 -11.98 -0.46 12.15
N THR A 289 -11.44 -1.33 13.01
CA THR A 289 -10.65 -2.49 12.58
C THR A 289 -11.46 -3.43 11.71
N LEU A 290 -12.70 -3.74 12.10
CA LEU A 290 -13.65 -4.50 11.29
C LEU A 290 -13.86 -3.87 9.91
N THR A 291 -14.01 -2.54 9.87
CA THR A 291 -14.22 -1.80 8.61
C THR A 291 -13.02 -1.91 7.68
N ILE A 292 -11.80 -1.77 8.21
CA ILE A 292 -10.57 -1.90 7.40
C ILE A 292 -10.37 -3.34 6.94
N VAL A 293 -10.59 -4.33 7.81
CA VAL A 293 -10.49 -5.75 7.41
C VAL A 293 -11.44 -6.07 6.26
N LYS A 294 -12.64 -5.46 6.21
CA LYS A 294 -13.59 -5.64 5.10
C LYS A 294 -13.04 -5.19 3.74
N TYR A 295 -12.22 -4.14 3.69
CA TYR A 295 -11.60 -3.65 2.46
C TYR A 295 -10.44 -4.54 1.99
N PHE A 296 -9.65 -5.05 2.93
CA PHE A 296 -8.37 -5.70 2.63
C PHE A 296 -8.41 -7.22 2.59
N GLN A 297 -9.36 -7.88 3.27
CA GLN A 297 -9.34 -9.34 3.45
C GLN A 297 -9.28 -10.15 2.15
N ARG A 298 -9.80 -9.62 1.03
CA ARG A 298 -9.84 -10.32 -0.27
C ARG A 298 -8.54 -10.24 -1.04
N ILE A 299 -7.80 -9.14 -0.90
CA ILE A 299 -6.67 -8.84 -1.78
C ILE A 299 -5.39 -9.53 -1.32
N ASN A 300 -4.46 -9.70 -2.24
CA ASN A 300 -3.11 -10.17 -1.99
C ASN A 300 -2.13 -9.03 -2.30
N LEU A 301 -1.66 -8.33 -1.26
CA LEU A 301 -0.69 -7.24 -1.44
C LEU A 301 0.68 -7.77 -1.84
N ASN A 302 1.08 -8.93 -1.34
CA ASN A 302 2.41 -9.49 -1.56
C ASN A 302 2.63 -10.03 -2.99
N LYS A 303 1.59 -10.62 -3.60
CA LYS A 303 1.62 -11.14 -4.98
C LYS A 303 1.16 -10.12 -6.02
N THR A 304 0.56 -9.01 -5.61
CA THR A 304 0.30 -7.90 -6.54
C THR A 304 1.64 -7.36 -6.99
N ASP A 305 1.80 -7.16 -8.30
CA ASP A 305 3.09 -6.77 -8.88
C ASP A 305 3.60 -5.48 -8.23
N LEU A 306 4.92 -5.42 -8.09
CA LEU A 306 5.65 -4.39 -7.36
C LEU A 306 5.30 -2.98 -7.85
N ASP A 307 5.20 -2.83 -9.16
CA ASP A 307 4.86 -1.56 -9.80
C ASP A 307 3.43 -1.13 -9.46
N SER A 308 2.46 -2.05 -9.51
CA SER A 308 1.06 -1.76 -9.17
C SER A 308 0.89 -1.40 -7.71
N LYS A 309 1.51 -2.12 -6.76
CA LYS A 309 1.41 -1.78 -5.34
C LYS A 309 2.14 -0.49 -5.01
N GLY A 310 3.30 -0.27 -5.61
CA GLY A 310 4.08 0.94 -5.47
C GLY A 310 3.36 2.19 -5.94
N LYS A 311 2.90 2.20 -7.20
CA LYS A 311 2.17 3.34 -7.78
C LYS A 311 0.86 3.63 -7.06
N ALA A 312 0.13 2.60 -6.63
CA ALA A 312 -1.10 2.78 -5.87
C ALA A 312 -0.83 3.48 -4.52
N PHE A 313 0.20 3.05 -3.80
CA PHE A 313 0.58 3.65 -2.53
C PHE A 313 1.08 5.09 -2.72
N GLU A 314 1.91 5.34 -3.73
CA GLU A 314 2.42 6.68 -4.04
C GLU A 314 1.32 7.65 -4.49
N THR A 315 0.32 7.17 -5.23
CA THR A 315 -0.85 7.97 -5.60
C THR A 315 -1.67 8.34 -4.37
N PHE A 316 -1.89 7.36 -3.49
CA PHE A 316 -2.57 7.58 -2.21
C PHE A 316 -1.81 8.59 -1.35
N MET A 317 -0.51 8.39 -1.11
CA MET A 317 0.36 9.33 -0.38
C MET A 317 0.35 10.73 -1.01
N GLY A 318 0.53 10.82 -2.32
CA GLY A 318 0.56 12.09 -3.03
C GLY A 318 -0.74 12.88 -2.92
N SER A 319 -1.89 12.20 -2.80
CA SER A 319 -3.18 12.85 -2.55
C SER A 319 -3.30 13.35 -1.09
N TYR A 320 -2.84 12.55 -0.14
CA TYR A 320 -2.89 12.82 1.28
C TYR A 320 -1.98 13.99 1.70
N PHE A 321 -0.70 13.98 1.31
CA PHE A 321 0.27 14.97 1.75
C PHE A 321 0.07 16.36 1.12
N ARG A 322 -0.32 16.41 -0.17
CA ARG A 322 -0.61 17.68 -0.85
C ARG A 322 -1.91 18.32 -0.39
N GLY A 323 -2.90 17.50 -0.03
CA GLY A 323 -4.18 17.95 0.50
C GLY A 323 -4.09 18.23 2.00
N ASP A 324 -4.42 17.22 2.79
CA ASP A 324 -4.71 17.33 4.22
C ASP A 324 -3.49 17.72 5.08
N PHE A 325 -2.27 17.45 4.62
CA PHE A 325 -1.04 17.69 5.37
C PHE A 325 -0.30 19.00 5.01
N GLY A 326 -0.68 19.65 3.90
CA GLY A 326 -0.08 20.90 3.44
C GLY A 326 1.42 20.82 3.14
N GLN A 327 1.95 19.63 2.86
CA GLN A 327 3.36 19.42 2.55
C GLN A 327 3.59 19.24 1.05
N TYR A 328 4.64 19.89 0.56
CA TYR A 328 5.03 19.85 -0.84
C TYR A 328 6.24 18.92 -0.99
N PHE A 329 6.01 17.75 -1.57
CA PHE A 329 7.10 16.90 -2.03
C PHE A 329 7.65 17.38 -3.36
N THR A 330 8.92 17.05 -3.61
CA THR A 330 9.54 17.22 -4.92
C THR A 330 8.70 16.52 -5.99
N PRO A 331 8.22 17.24 -7.03
CA PRO A 331 7.41 16.64 -8.08
C PRO A 331 8.13 15.48 -8.75
N ARG A 332 7.42 14.37 -9.02
CA ARG A 332 7.99 13.15 -9.60
C ARG A 332 8.78 13.36 -10.90
N PRO A 333 8.36 14.22 -11.85
CA PRO A 333 9.17 14.52 -13.02
C PRO A 333 10.54 15.14 -12.68
N ILE A 334 10.62 15.93 -11.60
CA ILE A 334 11.88 16.54 -11.14
C ILE A 334 12.77 15.50 -10.45
N VAL A 335 12.18 14.66 -9.58
CA VAL A 335 12.91 13.54 -8.96
C VAL A 335 13.51 12.65 -10.04
N LYS A 336 12.69 12.25 -11.03
CA LYS A 336 13.14 11.43 -12.16
C LYS A 336 14.29 12.08 -12.92
N PHE A 337 14.12 13.34 -13.31
CA PHE A 337 15.14 14.07 -14.05
C PHE A 337 16.50 14.10 -13.32
N ILE A 338 16.49 14.38 -12.01
CA ILE A 338 17.71 14.42 -11.20
C ILE A 338 18.34 13.03 -11.11
N VAL A 339 17.57 12.00 -10.76
CA VAL A 339 18.09 10.62 -10.61
C VAL A 339 18.59 10.06 -11.94
N ASP A 340 17.88 10.30 -13.04
CA ASP A 340 18.28 9.87 -14.39
C ASP A 340 19.62 10.50 -14.80
N SER A 341 19.86 11.76 -14.39
CA SER A 341 21.11 12.49 -14.69
C SER A 341 22.32 12.00 -13.88
N LEU A 342 22.11 11.29 -12.77
CA LEU A 342 23.19 10.79 -11.91
C LEU A 342 23.65 9.39 -12.34
N PRO A 343 24.96 9.06 -12.34
CA PRO A 343 25.48 7.76 -12.76
C PRO A 343 25.32 6.66 -11.67
N ILE A 344 24.10 6.48 -11.15
CA ILE A 344 23.77 5.50 -10.11
C ILE A 344 23.72 4.09 -10.73
N ASN A 345 24.39 3.14 -10.08
CA ASN A 345 24.37 1.70 -10.40
C ASN A 345 24.32 0.85 -9.11
N GLN A 346 24.21 -0.48 -9.23
CA GLN A 346 24.09 -1.39 -8.07
C GLN A 346 25.19 -1.26 -7.00
N LYS A 347 26.38 -0.77 -7.35
CA LYS A 347 27.51 -0.55 -6.42
C LYS A 347 27.52 0.85 -5.80
N SER A 348 26.74 1.77 -6.34
CA SER A 348 26.62 3.13 -5.80
C SER A 348 26.01 3.08 -4.41
N ARG A 349 26.39 4.01 -3.54
CA ARG A 349 25.65 4.29 -2.30
C ARG A 349 24.90 5.61 -2.45
N VAL A 350 23.65 5.63 -1.98
CA VAL A 350 22.75 6.77 -2.10
C VAL A 350 22.30 7.16 -0.70
N LEU A 351 22.49 8.43 -0.35
CA LEU A 351 21.99 9.03 0.88
C LEU A 351 21.14 10.23 0.52
N ASP A 352 19.90 10.25 0.99
CA ASP A 352 19.04 11.43 0.98
C ASP A 352 18.89 11.93 2.43
N THR A 353 19.49 13.08 2.73
CA THR A 353 19.52 13.65 4.08
C THR A 353 18.23 14.36 4.50
N SER A 354 17.28 14.47 3.58
CA SER A 354 15.96 15.10 3.80
C SER A 354 14.91 14.38 2.96
N CYS A 355 14.78 13.08 3.19
CA CYS A 355 14.17 12.17 2.22
C CYS A 355 12.66 12.32 2.08
N GLY A 356 11.99 13.02 3.00
CA GLY A 356 10.55 13.13 3.03
C GLY A 356 9.93 11.74 2.98
N SER A 357 9.00 11.52 2.05
CA SER A 357 8.34 10.22 1.78
C SER A 357 9.22 9.15 1.10
N GLY A 358 10.51 9.41 0.87
CA GLY A 358 11.44 8.48 0.23
C GLY A 358 11.48 8.57 -1.30
N GLY A 359 10.98 9.65 -1.90
CA GLY A 359 10.82 9.75 -3.36
C GLY A 359 12.14 9.60 -4.14
N PHE A 360 13.24 10.22 -3.71
CA PHE A 360 14.55 10.04 -4.36
C PHE A 360 15.11 8.63 -4.18
N LEU A 361 14.94 8.04 -3.00
CA LEU A 361 15.39 6.68 -2.69
C LEU A 361 14.68 5.67 -3.58
N LEU A 362 13.37 5.83 -3.74
CA LEU A 362 12.57 4.98 -4.61
C LEU A 362 13.00 5.10 -6.07
N TYR A 363 13.22 6.31 -6.58
CA TYR A 363 13.65 6.48 -7.97
C TYR A 363 15.07 5.94 -8.21
N ALA A 364 15.95 6.02 -7.21
CA ALA A 364 17.26 5.37 -7.27
C ALA A 364 17.13 3.84 -7.30
N LEU A 365 16.22 3.28 -6.50
CA LEU A 365 15.86 1.86 -6.52
C LEU A 365 15.34 1.42 -7.89
N ASP A 366 14.34 2.14 -8.42
CA ASP A 366 13.72 1.84 -9.71
C ASP A 366 14.75 1.92 -10.85
N LYS A 367 15.68 2.88 -10.82
CA LYS A 367 16.77 2.97 -11.80
C LYS A 367 17.67 1.73 -11.78
N VAL A 368 18.04 1.22 -10.60
CA VAL A 368 18.85 0.01 -10.48
C VAL A 368 18.05 -1.25 -10.83
N ARG A 369 16.74 -1.26 -10.56
CA ARG A 369 15.81 -2.31 -10.99
C ARG A 369 15.70 -2.36 -12.52
N GLU A 370 15.57 -1.23 -13.19
CA GLU A 370 15.58 -1.14 -14.66
C GLU A 370 16.91 -1.66 -15.23
N GLN A 371 18.04 -1.28 -14.63
CA GLN A 371 19.36 -1.78 -15.01
C GLN A 371 19.48 -3.30 -14.84
N ALA A 372 18.85 -3.89 -13.81
CA ALA A 372 18.85 -5.34 -13.61
C ALA A 372 18.28 -6.08 -14.83
N GLY A 373 17.26 -5.50 -15.48
CA GLY A 373 16.66 -6.02 -16.71
C GLY A 373 17.59 -6.01 -17.94
N GLU A 374 18.70 -5.26 -17.90
CA GLU A 374 19.74 -5.31 -18.94
C GLU A 374 20.66 -6.54 -18.77
N TYR A 375 20.76 -7.09 -17.56
CA TYR A 375 21.62 -8.22 -17.24
C TYR A 375 20.85 -9.55 -17.16
N TYR A 376 19.61 -9.51 -16.69
CA TYR A 376 18.82 -10.71 -16.37
C TYR A 376 17.39 -10.56 -16.89
N ASP A 377 16.88 -11.59 -17.55
CA ASP A 377 15.47 -11.63 -17.94
C ASP A 377 14.58 -11.68 -16.67
N PRO A 378 13.68 -10.71 -16.45
CA PRO A 378 12.93 -10.61 -15.19
C PRO A 378 11.97 -11.77 -14.96
N VAL A 379 11.67 -12.58 -15.98
CA VAL A 379 10.78 -13.75 -15.90
C VAL A 379 11.58 -15.04 -15.84
N LYS A 380 12.62 -15.20 -16.68
CA LYS A 380 13.40 -16.44 -16.73
C LYS A 380 14.50 -16.50 -15.68
N GLU A 381 15.04 -15.35 -15.31
CA GLU A 381 16.14 -15.16 -14.37
C GLU A 381 15.68 -14.32 -13.17
N GLU A 382 14.41 -14.50 -12.77
CA GLU A 382 13.73 -13.74 -11.71
C GLU A 382 14.57 -13.63 -10.43
N LYS A 383 15.22 -14.72 -10.01
CA LYS A 383 16.03 -14.74 -8.79
C LYS A 383 17.27 -13.85 -8.90
N ASP A 384 18.01 -13.94 -10.00
CA ASP A 384 19.23 -13.15 -10.19
C ASP A 384 18.90 -11.68 -10.44
N HIS A 385 17.84 -11.42 -11.22
CA HIS A 385 17.25 -10.09 -11.37
C HIS A 385 16.87 -9.50 -10.00
N TYR A 386 16.13 -10.24 -9.17
CA TYR A 386 15.72 -9.83 -7.84
C TYR A 386 16.93 -9.54 -6.95
N THR A 387 17.86 -10.48 -6.83
CA THR A 387 19.06 -10.31 -6.00
C THR A 387 19.88 -9.10 -6.43
N PHE A 388 20.00 -8.82 -7.73
CA PHE A 388 20.78 -7.68 -8.22
C PHE A 388 20.29 -6.33 -7.68
N TRP A 389 18.98 -6.05 -7.81
CA TRP A 389 18.44 -4.77 -7.34
C TRP A 389 18.14 -4.78 -5.84
N HIS A 390 17.76 -5.93 -5.27
CA HIS A 390 17.44 -6.04 -3.85
C HIS A 390 18.69 -5.86 -2.99
N ASP A 391 19.85 -6.39 -3.39
CA ASP A 391 21.11 -6.16 -2.68
C ASP A 391 21.48 -4.67 -2.63
N PHE A 392 21.22 -3.94 -3.72
CA PHE A 392 21.40 -2.48 -3.73
C PHE A 392 20.42 -1.79 -2.77
N ALA A 393 19.15 -2.18 -2.78
CA ALA A 393 18.14 -1.61 -1.90
C ALA A 393 18.51 -1.80 -0.40
N GLU A 394 18.85 -3.03 -0.04
CA GLU A 394 19.17 -3.45 1.32
C GLU A 394 20.48 -2.84 1.84
N LYS A 395 21.49 -2.71 0.97
CA LYS A 395 22.86 -2.39 1.42
C LYS A 395 23.29 -0.96 1.12
N ASN A 396 22.65 -0.29 0.17
CA ASN A 396 23.20 0.92 -0.43
C ASN A 396 22.23 2.13 -0.49
N LEU A 397 20.97 1.98 -0.10
CA LEU A 397 20.03 3.11 0.00
C LEU A 397 19.87 3.57 1.45
N PHE A 398 19.96 4.88 1.70
CA PHE A 398 19.87 5.48 3.04
C PHE A 398 19.07 6.78 3.02
N GLY A 399 18.24 6.99 4.05
CA GLY A 399 17.44 8.20 4.22
C GLY A 399 17.57 8.82 5.61
N ILE A 400 17.43 10.14 5.69
CA ILE A 400 17.25 10.88 6.94
C ILE A 400 16.05 11.79 6.77
N GLU A 401 15.14 11.77 7.75
CA GLU A 401 13.97 12.65 7.79
C GLU A 401 13.76 13.13 9.21
N ILE A 402 13.56 14.44 9.40
CA ILE A 402 13.46 15.05 10.73
C ILE A 402 12.13 14.72 11.41
N ASN A 403 11.07 14.58 10.63
CA ASN A 403 9.75 14.27 11.16
C ASN A 403 9.56 12.75 11.27
N ASP A 404 9.36 12.26 12.49
CA ASP A 404 9.22 10.82 12.77
C ASP A 404 8.07 10.18 11.98
N GLN A 405 6.93 10.87 11.82
CA GLN A 405 5.80 10.34 11.06
C GLN A 405 6.13 10.20 9.57
N ILE A 406 6.78 11.19 8.98
CA ILE A 406 7.16 11.16 7.56
C ILE A 406 8.27 10.13 7.33
N ALA A 407 9.22 10.02 8.25
CA ALA A 407 10.25 8.99 8.23
C ALA A 407 9.63 7.58 8.25
N ARG A 408 8.60 7.35 9.06
CA ARG A 408 7.83 6.09 9.04
C ARG A 408 7.15 5.86 7.69
N THR A 409 6.53 6.89 7.11
CA THR A 409 5.94 6.77 5.78
C THR A 409 6.98 6.42 4.73
N ALA A 410 8.18 7.00 4.77
CA ALA A 410 9.27 6.62 3.88
C ALA A 410 9.68 5.16 4.07
N LYS A 411 9.86 4.70 5.31
CA LYS A 411 10.15 3.28 5.59
C LYS A 411 9.08 2.36 5.02
N MET A 412 7.81 2.69 5.22
CA MET A 412 6.68 1.92 4.70
C MET A 412 6.66 1.91 3.17
N ASN A 413 6.93 3.06 2.54
CA ASN A 413 7.05 3.17 1.10
C ASN A 413 8.15 2.25 0.58
N MET A 414 9.30 2.23 1.23
CA MET A 414 10.41 1.34 0.88
C MET A 414 10.05 -0.16 1.08
N ILE A 415 9.36 -0.52 2.17
CA ILE A 415 8.88 -1.90 2.41
C ILE A 415 7.91 -2.36 1.33
N ILE A 416 6.97 -1.50 0.92
CA ILE A 416 6.00 -1.84 -0.13
C ILE A 416 6.73 -2.12 -1.46
N HIS A 417 7.86 -1.44 -1.69
CA HIS A 417 8.75 -1.66 -2.83
C HIS A 417 9.80 -2.77 -2.59
N ASP A 418 9.62 -3.59 -1.55
CA ASP A 418 10.47 -4.72 -1.14
C ASP A 418 11.98 -4.34 -1.11
N ASP A 419 12.32 -3.22 -0.46
CA ASP A 419 13.71 -2.79 -0.24
C ASP A 419 14.48 -3.66 0.76
N GLY A 420 13.74 -4.38 1.61
CA GLY A 420 14.24 -5.34 2.57
C GLY A 420 14.64 -4.79 3.94
N HIS A 421 15.09 -3.53 4.09
CA HIS A 421 15.79 -3.12 5.32
C HIS A 421 15.53 -1.70 5.87
N THR A 422 14.61 -0.89 5.32
CA THR A 422 14.11 0.36 5.96
C THR A 422 15.19 1.34 6.45
N ASN A 423 16.30 1.47 5.72
CA ASN A 423 17.50 2.27 6.05
C ASN A 423 17.24 3.81 6.10
N VAL A 424 16.09 4.23 6.59
CA VAL A 424 15.68 5.60 6.84
C VAL A 424 15.73 5.85 8.34
N ILE A 425 16.24 6.99 8.79
CA ILE A 425 16.25 7.36 10.21
C ILE A 425 15.44 8.62 10.47
N ALA A 426 14.72 8.64 11.59
CA ALA A 426 14.00 9.81 12.07
C ALA A 426 14.97 10.69 12.89
N SER A 427 15.62 11.65 12.23
CA SER A 427 16.59 12.54 12.88
C SER A 427 16.84 13.82 12.09
N ASP A 428 17.47 14.80 12.73
CA ASP A 428 17.92 16.01 12.08
C ASP A 428 19.21 15.71 11.28
N GLY A 429 19.15 15.82 9.96
CA GLY A 429 20.26 15.55 9.04
C GLY A 429 21.43 16.53 9.15
N LEU A 430 21.28 17.63 9.89
CA LEU A 430 22.35 18.59 10.17
C LEU A 430 23.20 18.23 11.40
N LEU A 431 22.76 17.24 12.19
CA LEU A 431 23.50 16.79 13.37
C LEU A 431 24.82 16.15 12.97
N SER A 432 25.81 16.25 13.87
CA SER A 432 27.06 15.52 13.71
C SER A 432 26.81 14.01 13.73
N ASP A 433 27.72 13.24 13.14
CA ASP A 433 27.59 11.79 13.10
C ASP A 433 27.48 11.19 14.51
N LYS A 434 28.19 11.77 15.50
CA LYS A 434 28.11 11.35 16.90
C LYS A 434 26.74 11.61 17.53
N GLU A 435 26.13 12.76 17.24
CA GLU A 435 24.79 13.09 17.76
C GLU A 435 23.70 12.24 17.09
N LEU A 436 23.84 11.98 15.79
CA LEU A 436 22.98 11.04 15.06
C LEU A 436 23.06 9.63 15.67
N GLN A 437 24.27 9.17 16.02
CA GLN A 437 24.51 7.87 16.66
C GLN A 437 23.80 7.78 18.02
N GLU A 438 23.98 8.78 18.88
CA GLU A 438 23.40 8.79 20.23
C GLU A 438 21.86 8.83 20.20
N LYS A 439 21.28 9.56 19.24
CA LYS A 439 19.82 9.68 19.10
C LYS A 439 19.16 8.44 18.49
N THR A 440 19.75 7.87 17.44
CA THR A 440 19.08 6.81 16.66
C THR A 440 19.34 5.42 17.20
N LYS A 441 20.45 5.18 17.91
CA LYS A 441 20.91 3.85 18.37
C LYS A 441 21.04 2.81 17.25
N ASN A 442 21.06 3.24 15.99
CA ASN A 442 21.16 2.37 14.82
C ASN A 442 22.64 2.20 14.42
N PHE A 443 23.28 1.17 14.98
CA PHE A 443 24.71 0.91 14.81
C PHE A 443 25.08 0.28 13.45
N GLU A 444 24.13 -0.09 12.61
CA GLU A 444 24.41 -0.59 11.24
C GLU A 444 24.39 0.54 10.20
N PHE A 445 23.53 1.54 10.39
CA PHE A 445 23.55 2.79 9.62
C PHE A 445 24.93 3.49 9.73
N LYS A 446 25.57 3.35 10.90
CA LYS A 446 26.94 3.77 11.26
C LYS A 446 27.99 3.51 10.19
N ASP A 447 28.23 2.24 9.84
CA ASP A 447 29.40 1.86 9.06
C ASP A 447 29.24 2.23 7.58
N LYS A 448 27.99 2.24 7.10
CA LYS A 448 27.69 2.46 5.69
C LYS A 448 27.63 3.95 5.34
N VAL A 449 27.09 4.79 6.23
CA VAL A 449 26.97 6.24 6.03
C VAL A 449 28.24 7.00 6.42
N SER A 450 28.93 6.64 7.51
CA SER A 450 30.20 7.28 7.90
C SER A 450 31.24 7.12 6.78
N PHE A 451 31.40 5.89 6.27
CA PHE A 451 32.30 5.63 5.15
C PHE A 451 31.94 6.45 3.91
N LEU A 452 30.65 6.57 3.59
CA LEU A 452 30.21 7.34 2.44
C LEU A 452 30.51 8.84 2.60
N LYS A 453 30.24 9.42 3.78
CA LYS A 453 30.53 10.82 4.07
C LYS A 453 32.03 11.11 4.05
N GLU A 454 32.84 10.24 4.65
CA GLU A 454 34.30 10.32 4.64
C GLU A 454 34.84 10.24 3.20
N GLU A 455 34.40 9.24 2.42
CA GLU A 455 34.81 9.07 1.01
C GLU A 455 34.42 10.29 0.16
N LEU A 456 33.21 10.83 0.33
CA LEU A 456 32.75 12.00 -0.42
C LEU A 456 33.52 13.26 -0.03
N THR A 457 33.84 13.41 1.24
CA THR A 457 34.60 14.55 1.76
C THR A 457 36.04 14.49 1.26
N GLU A 458 36.66 13.31 1.31
CA GLU A 458 37.99 13.09 0.73
C GLU A 458 37.98 13.38 -0.78
N LYS A 459 37.03 12.83 -1.54
CA LYS A 459 36.89 13.11 -2.98
C LYS A 459 36.66 14.59 -3.26
N TYR A 460 35.86 15.28 -2.45
CA TYR A 460 35.64 16.71 -2.57
C TYR A 460 36.93 17.50 -2.32
N PHE A 461 37.69 17.17 -1.27
CA PHE A 461 38.96 17.83 -0.98
C PHE A 461 40.01 17.57 -2.06
N ILE A 462 40.10 16.33 -2.57
CA ILE A 462 40.97 15.97 -3.69
C ILE A 462 40.54 16.75 -4.95
N ALA A 463 39.25 16.75 -5.30
CA ALA A 463 38.74 17.48 -6.45
C ALA A 463 39.00 18.98 -6.32
N LYS A 464 38.77 19.55 -5.13
CA LYS A 464 39.04 20.96 -4.81
C LYS A 464 40.54 21.30 -4.91
N GLN A 465 41.42 20.45 -4.38
CA GLN A 465 42.88 20.61 -4.52
C GLN A 465 43.33 20.45 -5.98
N SER A 466 42.71 19.57 -6.75
CA SER A 466 43.06 19.39 -8.17
C SER A 466 42.51 20.47 -9.10
N ALA A 467 41.49 21.21 -8.67
CA ALA A 467 40.84 22.27 -9.43
C ALA A 467 41.33 23.69 -9.07
N LEU A 468 42.05 23.82 -7.95
CA LEU A 468 42.68 25.06 -7.51
C LEU A 468 44.19 24.89 -7.64
N ASP A 469 44.85 25.78 -8.37
CA ASP A 469 46.31 25.81 -8.38
C ASP A 469 46.83 26.09 -6.97
N ASP A 470 47.88 25.38 -6.55
CA ASP A 470 48.57 25.68 -5.30
C ASP A 470 49.08 27.12 -5.35
N TYR A 471 48.64 27.94 -4.40
CA TYR A 471 49.11 29.31 -4.25
C TYR A 471 49.88 29.47 -2.93
N PRO A 472 50.96 30.25 -2.93
CA PRO A 472 51.72 30.51 -1.72
C PRO A 472 50.83 31.20 -0.68
N ILE A 473 50.92 30.78 0.58
CA ILE A 473 50.20 31.37 1.73
C ILE A 473 51.22 31.80 2.78
N PHE A 474 51.07 33.03 3.28
CA PHE A 474 51.79 33.51 4.46
C PHE A 474 50.88 33.43 5.68
N MET A 475 51.30 32.70 6.69
CA MET A 475 50.60 32.59 7.96
C MET A 475 51.56 32.95 9.09
N ALA A 476 51.13 33.85 9.96
CA ALA A 476 51.87 34.24 11.15
C ALA A 476 50.92 34.37 12.34
N ILE A 477 51.42 34.02 13.52
CA ILE A 477 50.72 34.15 14.79
C ILE A 477 51.58 35.07 15.67
N ALA A 478 50.97 36.12 16.22
CA ALA A 478 51.62 37.03 17.16
C ALA A 478 50.97 36.86 18.54
N GLU A 479 51.79 36.61 19.56
CA GLU A 479 51.34 36.53 20.96
C GLU A 479 51.51 37.89 21.65
N ASP A 480 52.56 38.65 21.28
CA ASP A 480 52.80 40.01 21.79
C ASP A 480 52.84 41.03 20.64
N ILE A 481 51.84 41.90 20.60
CA ILE A 481 51.68 42.94 19.57
C ILE A 481 52.32 44.27 19.95
N GLY A 482 53.12 44.32 21.03
CA GLY A 482 53.80 45.53 21.48
C GLY A 482 53.01 46.38 22.45
N TYR A 483 51.81 45.96 22.86
CA TYR A 483 50.95 46.70 23.78
C TYR A 483 50.21 45.77 24.73
N ASP A 484 50.12 46.17 25.99
CA ASP A 484 49.25 45.49 26.96
C ASP A 484 47.78 45.87 26.78
N ALA A 485 46.89 45.21 27.51
CA ALA A 485 45.44 45.44 27.45
C ALA A 485 45.01 46.87 27.86
N THR A 486 45.90 47.67 28.44
CA THR A 486 45.67 49.07 28.82
C THR A 486 46.24 50.07 27.81
N GLY A 487 46.86 49.58 26.73
CA GLY A 487 47.45 50.39 25.68
C GLY A 487 48.85 50.92 26.02
N ARG A 488 49.53 50.34 27.02
CA ARG A 488 50.94 50.69 27.32
C ARG A 488 51.87 49.82 26.50
N GLU A 489 52.94 50.42 25.99
CA GLU A 489 53.96 49.71 25.23
C GLU A 489 54.61 48.59 26.06
N THR A 490 54.69 47.40 25.47
CA THR A 490 55.46 46.26 25.98
C THR A 490 56.86 46.29 25.37
N GLN A 491 57.82 45.55 25.95
CA GLN A 491 59.20 45.52 25.44
C GLN A 491 59.37 44.62 24.21
N ASN A 492 58.36 43.86 23.84
CA ASN A 492 58.40 42.91 22.72
C ASN A 492 57.26 43.19 21.76
N ASN A 493 57.55 43.26 20.45
CA ASN A 493 56.53 43.44 19.42
C ASN A 493 56.85 42.54 18.23
N GLU A 494 56.14 41.42 18.16
CA GLU A 494 56.35 40.38 17.15
C GLU A 494 55.85 40.81 15.76
N LEU A 495 55.00 41.84 15.69
CA LEU A 495 54.53 42.39 14.41
C LEU A 495 55.65 43.00 13.58
N ILE A 496 56.75 43.44 14.21
CA ILE A 496 57.92 43.97 13.49
C ILE A 496 58.58 42.87 12.68
N GLU A 497 58.76 41.68 13.26
CA GLU A 497 59.41 40.56 12.57
C GLU A 497 58.46 39.89 11.58
N ILE A 498 57.20 39.71 11.96
CA ILE A 498 56.14 39.22 11.06
C ILE A 498 56.01 40.14 9.84
N GLY A 499 56.10 41.47 10.03
CA GLY A 499 56.05 42.44 8.94
C GLY A 499 57.22 42.33 7.95
N LYS A 500 58.42 41.97 8.43
CA LYS A 500 59.57 41.72 7.54
C LYS A 500 59.36 40.46 6.71
N GLU A 501 58.96 39.36 7.36
CA GLU A 501 58.71 38.08 6.68
C GLU A 501 57.54 38.19 5.69
N LEU A 502 56.48 38.93 6.04
CA LEU A 502 55.38 39.23 5.12
C LEU A 502 55.87 40.04 3.90
N SER A 503 56.75 41.02 4.12
CA SER A 503 57.34 41.80 3.03
C SER A 503 58.21 40.93 2.12
N MET A 504 58.97 39.99 2.67
CA MET A 504 59.77 39.03 1.90
C MET A 504 58.87 38.09 1.09
N PHE A 505 57.78 37.62 1.69
CA PHE A 505 56.78 36.79 1.02
C PHE A 505 56.07 37.51 -0.14
N ILE A 506 55.63 38.76 0.07
CA ILE A 506 54.99 39.58 -0.99
C ILE A 506 55.98 39.82 -2.14
N ASN A 507 57.24 40.14 -1.82
CA ASN A 507 58.28 40.31 -2.84
C ASN A 507 58.58 39.01 -3.58
N HIS A 508 58.54 37.87 -2.91
CA HIS A 508 58.68 36.57 -3.55
C HIS A 508 57.56 36.37 -4.57
N ILE A 509 56.28 36.45 -4.17
CA ILE A 509 55.13 36.31 -5.07
C ILE A 509 55.24 37.23 -6.30
N ASN A 510 55.49 38.52 -6.08
CA ASN A 510 55.56 39.50 -7.17
C ASN A 510 56.68 39.23 -8.19
N ASN A 511 57.72 38.48 -7.80
CA ASN A 511 58.84 38.13 -8.69
C ASN A 511 58.69 36.76 -9.37
N THR A 512 57.84 35.86 -8.84
CA THR A 512 57.56 34.54 -9.44
C THR A 512 56.33 34.51 -10.36
N GLU A 513 55.47 35.52 -10.33
CA GLU A 513 54.26 35.64 -11.18
C GLU A 513 54.50 36.34 -12.55
N ILE A 514 55.73 36.38 -13.09
CA ILE A 514 56.05 36.91 -14.44
C ILE A 514 56.14 35.82 -15.49
#